data_AF-A0A0J5GEQ4-F1
#
_entry.id   AF-A0A0J5GEQ4-F1
#
_cell.length_a   1.000
_cell.length_b   1.000
_cell.length_c   1.000
_cell.angle_alpha   90.00
_cell.angle_beta   90.00
_cell.angle_gamma   90.00
#
_symmetry.space_group_name_H-M   'P 1'
#
loop_
_entity.id
_entity.type
_entity.pdbx_description
1 polymer ?
#
loop_
_entity_poly.entity_id
_entity_poly.type
_entity_poly.pdbx_seq_one_letter_code
_entity_poly.pdbx_strand_id
1 'polypeptide(L)'
;MPKAKPAKTVANSDGNAPRRRDRERTLRELKFALLRLQEEGKKVTLRAVAEEAQVSPALLNNRYPDFAEQVRAVIGKTVRQQRNEKADLLSKERERNRQLRELVESQLTEITRLASVNESLRAELALQKAIAEGKVAQGAFGRKTAGPGPNAEAEKL
;
A
#
# COMPACT_ATOMS: atom_id res chain seq x y z
N MET A 1 84.99 -12.82 -48.79
CA MET A 1 84.71 -11.48 -48.21
C MET A 1 84.15 -10.62 -49.35
N PRO A 2 83.09 -9.81 -49.19
CA PRO A 2 82.49 -9.30 -47.95
C PRO A 2 81.01 -9.71 -47.74
N LYS A 3 80.61 -9.78 -46.46
CA LYS A 3 79.24 -10.10 -46.01
C LYS A 3 78.37 -8.84 -46.04
N ALA A 4 77.12 -9.00 -46.47
CA ALA A 4 76.11 -7.96 -46.53
C ALA A 4 75.80 -7.38 -45.13
N LYS A 5 75.60 -6.06 -45.07
CA LYS A 5 75.23 -5.30 -43.88
C LYS A 5 73.83 -5.72 -43.39
N PRO A 6 73.58 -5.88 -42.08
CA PRO A 6 72.23 -6.14 -41.60
C PRO A 6 71.38 -4.87 -41.66
N ALA A 7 70.18 -5.00 -42.22
CA ALA A 7 69.16 -3.97 -42.23
C ALA A 7 68.76 -3.63 -40.80
N LYS A 8 68.83 -2.33 -40.46
CA LYS A 8 68.38 -1.79 -39.17
C LYS A 8 66.85 -1.75 -39.20
N THR A 9 66.22 -2.80 -38.68
CA THR A 9 64.79 -2.81 -38.40
C THR A 9 64.48 -1.71 -37.38
N VAL A 10 63.87 -0.63 -37.84
CA VAL A 10 63.33 0.44 -36.99
C VAL A 10 62.11 -0.13 -36.29
N ALA A 11 62.32 -0.72 -35.11
CA ALA A 11 61.25 -1.05 -34.20
C ALA A 11 60.68 0.28 -33.65
N ASN A 12 59.58 0.74 -34.22
CA ASN A 12 58.73 1.74 -33.58
C ASN A 12 58.06 1.08 -32.37
N SER A 13 58.75 1.09 -31.23
CA SER A 13 58.11 0.91 -29.94
C SER A 13 57.52 2.26 -29.54
N ASP A 14 56.31 2.54 -30.02
CA ASP A 14 55.49 3.60 -29.44
C ASP A 14 55.24 3.23 -27.97
N GLY A 15 55.94 3.96 -27.09
CA GLY A 15 55.83 3.80 -25.65
C GLY A 15 54.38 3.99 -25.22
N ASN A 16 53.79 2.92 -24.72
CA ASN A 16 52.55 2.92 -23.95
C ASN A 16 52.80 3.59 -22.59
N ALA A 17 53.06 4.90 -22.59
CA ALA A 17 52.97 5.70 -21.39
C ALA A 17 51.48 5.88 -21.07
N PRO A 18 51.00 5.56 -19.85
CA PRO A 18 49.60 5.73 -19.52
C PRO A 18 49.26 7.22 -19.64
N ARG A 19 48.44 7.57 -20.63
CA ARG A 19 47.90 8.92 -20.84
C ARG A 19 47.45 9.44 -19.48
N ARG A 20 48.01 10.58 -19.02
CA ARG A 20 47.53 11.27 -17.81
C ARG A 20 46.04 11.53 -18.01
N ARG A 21 45.21 10.69 -17.42
CA ARG A 21 43.76 10.77 -17.55
C ARG A 21 43.33 11.98 -16.74
N ASP A 22 42.83 13.01 -17.42
CA ASP A 22 42.45 14.27 -16.78
C ASP A 22 41.33 14.02 -15.77
N ARG A 23 41.66 14.21 -14.49
CA ARG A 23 40.74 13.94 -13.38
C ARG A 23 39.46 14.77 -13.51
N GLU A 24 39.61 16.04 -13.87
CA GLU A 24 38.52 16.98 -14.06
C GLU A 24 37.58 16.57 -15.20
N ARG A 25 38.12 16.02 -16.30
CA ARG A 25 37.30 15.50 -17.40
C ARG A 25 36.46 14.32 -16.94
N THR A 26 37.08 13.36 -16.25
CA THR A 26 36.35 12.19 -15.73
C THR A 26 35.33 12.58 -14.66
N LEU A 27 35.58 13.60 -13.83
CA LEU A 27 34.61 14.11 -12.86
C LEU A 27 33.40 14.76 -13.53
N ARG A 28 33.61 15.50 -14.64
CA ARG A 28 32.51 16.05 -15.43
C ARG A 28 31.66 14.94 -16.05
N GLU A 29 32.31 13.93 -16.64
CA GLU A 29 31.63 12.76 -17.22
C GLU A 29 30.81 12.00 -16.16
N LEU A 30 31.35 11.81 -14.96
CA LEU A 30 30.64 11.18 -13.82
C LEU A 30 29.41 11.99 -13.36
N LYS A 31 29.52 13.32 -13.30
CA LYS A 31 28.39 14.19 -12.95
C LYS A 31 27.29 14.11 -14.01
N PHE A 32 27.64 14.12 -15.29
CA PHE A 32 26.65 13.96 -16.37
C PHE A 32 25.98 12.58 -16.34
N ALA A 33 26.75 11.52 -16.09
CA ALA A 33 26.19 10.17 -15.93
C ALA A 33 25.17 10.09 -14.78
N LEU A 34 25.45 10.76 -13.65
CA LEU A 34 24.50 10.84 -12.53
C LEU A 34 23.20 11.55 -12.95
N LEU A 35 23.30 12.68 -13.64
CA LEU A 35 22.12 13.44 -14.09
C LEU A 35 21.27 12.64 -15.06
N ARG A 36 21.89 11.99 -16.06
CA ARG A 36 21.17 11.11 -17.00
C ARG A 36 20.44 9.99 -16.28
N LEU A 37 21.10 9.35 -15.32
CA LEU A 37 20.50 8.26 -14.56
C LEU A 37 19.30 8.72 -13.71
N GLN A 38 19.32 9.97 -13.24
CA GLN A 38 18.19 10.60 -12.55
C GLN A 38 17.05 10.94 -13.51
N GLU A 39 17.35 11.49 -14.69
CA GLU A 39 16.35 11.82 -15.72
C GLU A 39 15.65 10.57 -16.26
N GLU A 40 16.41 9.48 -16.46
CA GLU A 40 15.87 8.19 -16.88
C GLU A 40 15.06 7.48 -15.78
N GLY A 41 15.05 8.00 -14.55
CA GLY A 41 14.34 7.40 -13.41
C GLY A 41 14.87 6.03 -13.00
N LYS A 42 16.06 5.64 -13.47
CA LYS A 42 16.68 4.35 -13.13
C LYS A 42 17.25 4.38 -11.71
N LYS A 43 17.44 3.20 -11.13
CA LYS A 43 17.99 3.06 -9.77
C LYS A 43 19.42 3.63 -9.72
N VAL A 44 19.57 4.79 -9.10
CA VAL A 44 20.89 5.39 -8.86
C VAL A 44 21.70 4.46 -7.96
N THR A 45 22.79 3.90 -8.49
CA THR A 45 23.78 3.13 -7.73
C THR A 45 25.17 3.53 -8.20
N LEU A 46 26.18 3.39 -7.33
CA LEU A 46 27.57 3.70 -7.72
C LEU A 46 28.01 2.87 -8.93
N ARG A 47 27.52 1.62 -9.02
CA ARG A 47 27.78 0.74 -10.16
C ARG A 47 27.10 1.25 -11.43
N ALA A 48 25.82 1.61 -11.38
CA ALA A 48 25.11 2.15 -12.54
C ALA A 48 25.75 3.45 -13.05
N VAL A 49 26.18 4.33 -12.15
CA VAL A 49 26.90 5.56 -12.54
C VAL A 49 28.26 5.24 -13.18
N ALA A 50 28.95 4.19 -12.71
CA ALA A 50 30.22 3.73 -13.28
C ALA A 50 30.04 3.16 -14.70
N GLU A 51 29.01 2.32 -14.88
CA GLU A 51 28.66 1.71 -16.17
C GLU A 51 28.29 2.78 -17.19
N GLU A 52 27.47 3.76 -16.80
CA GLU A 52 27.05 4.88 -17.65
C GLU A 52 28.23 5.80 -18.06
N ALA A 53 29.18 6.01 -17.16
CA ALA A 53 30.39 6.78 -17.44
C ALA A 53 31.52 5.97 -18.09
N GLN A 54 31.33 4.66 -18.31
CA GLN A 54 32.35 3.73 -18.81
C GLN A 54 33.64 3.70 -17.95
N VAL A 55 33.49 3.82 -16.64
CA VAL A 55 34.59 3.80 -15.67
C VAL A 55 34.48 2.56 -14.78
N SER A 56 35.63 2.01 -14.36
CA SER A 56 35.62 0.92 -13.39
C SER A 56 35.04 1.37 -12.04
N PRO A 57 34.11 0.62 -11.42
CA PRO A 57 33.58 0.92 -10.09
C PRO A 57 34.65 1.08 -9.01
N ALA A 58 35.79 0.38 -9.13
CA ALA A 58 36.90 0.51 -8.19
C ALA A 58 37.54 1.91 -8.23
N LEU A 59 37.53 2.56 -9.39
CA LEU A 59 38.10 3.90 -9.57
C LEU A 59 37.27 4.96 -8.83
N LEU A 60 35.94 4.81 -8.79
CA LEU A 60 35.06 5.70 -8.03
C LEU A 60 35.36 5.68 -6.54
N ASN A 61 35.42 4.49 -5.94
CA ASN A 61 35.65 4.36 -4.50
C ASN A 61 37.08 4.79 -4.09
N ASN A 62 38.08 4.58 -4.94
CA ASN A 62 39.48 4.82 -4.58
C ASN A 62 39.98 6.22 -4.97
N ARG A 63 39.52 6.78 -6.10
CA ARG A 63 40.02 8.06 -6.62
C ARG A 63 39.06 9.22 -6.37
N TYR A 64 37.77 8.95 -6.21
CA TYR A 64 36.73 9.97 -6.06
C TYR A 64 35.77 9.67 -4.89
N PRO A 65 36.29 9.59 -3.65
CA PRO A 65 35.47 9.31 -2.47
C PRO A 65 34.37 10.36 -2.27
N ASP A 66 34.67 11.65 -2.46
CA ASP A 66 33.72 12.75 -2.29
C ASP A 66 32.52 12.63 -3.24
N PHE A 67 32.76 12.24 -4.49
CA PHE A 67 31.70 12.01 -5.46
C PHE A 67 30.87 10.77 -5.09
N ALA A 68 31.53 9.71 -4.62
CA ALA A 68 30.84 8.51 -4.14
C ALA A 68 29.91 8.82 -2.95
N GLU A 69 30.32 9.71 -2.04
CA GLU A 69 29.46 10.17 -0.94
C GLU A 69 28.26 10.99 -1.43
N GLN A 70 28.46 11.88 -2.41
CA GLN A 70 27.35 12.63 -3.03
C GLN A 70 26.32 11.68 -3.63
N VAL A 71 26.77 10.66 -4.37
CA VAL A 71 25.89 9.63 -4.94
C VAL A 71 25.14 8.90 -3.82
N ARG A 72 25.82 8.49 -2.74
CA ARG A 72 25.18 7.82 -1.59
C ARG A 72 24.15 8.71 -0.89
N ALA A 73 24.42 10.01 -0.77
CA ALA A 73 23.48 10.96 -0.19
C ALA A 73 22.20 11.08 -1.03
N VAL A 74 22.34 11.12 -2.36
CA VAL A 74 21.20 11.11 -3.30
C VAL A 74 20.38 9.83 -3.13
N ILE A 75 21.04 8.66 -3.09
CA ILE A 75 20.38 7.36 -2.87
C ILE A 75 19.65 7.34 -1.52
N GLY A 76 20.29 7.84 -0.46
CA GLY A 76 19.69 7.89 0.87
C GLY A 76 18.43 8.75 0.92
N LYS A 77 18.41 9.87 0.18
CA LYS A 77 17.22 10.74 0.08
C LYS A 77 16.08 10.05 -0.68
N THR A 78 16.36 9.42 -1.83
CA THR A 78 15.33 8.74 -2.62
C THR A 78 14.74 7.54 -1.88
N VAL A 79 15.55 6.77 -1.16
CA VAL A 79 15.05 5.65 -0.32
C VAL A 79 14.14 6.15 0.79
N ARG A 80 14.48 7.26 1.46
CA ARG A 80 13.62 7.86 2.49
C ARG A 80 12.31 8.36 1.91
N GLN A 81 12.33 9.02 0.75
CA GLN A 81 11.13 9.46 0.04
C GLN A 81 10.22 8.29 -0.31
N GLN A 82 10.75 7.26 -0.98
CA GLN A 82 9.98 6.07 -1.33
C GLN A 82 9.38 5.37 -0.10
N ARG A 83 10.12 5.33 1.02
CA ARG A 83 9.62 4.75 2.27
C ARG A 83 8.47 5.56 2.83
N ASN A 84 8.61 6.89 2.86
CA ASN A 84 7.57 7.78 3.39
C ASN A 84 6.31 7.71 2.51
N GLU A 85 6.45 7.75 1.18
CA GLU A 85 5.33 7.57 0.24
C GLU A 85 4.60 6.25 0.49
N LYS A 86 5.32 5.14 0.66
CA LYS A 86 4.70 3.85 0.99
C LYS A 86 3.99 3.87 2.33
N ALA A 87 4.56 4.52 3.34
CA ALA A 87 3.94 4.65 4.65
C ALA A 87 2.65 5.47 4.58
N ASP A 88 2.65 6.56 3.80
CA ASP A 88 1.50 7.43 3.59
C ASP A 88 0.39 6.75 2.78
N LEU A 89 0.75 5.91 1.79
CA LEU A 89 -0.23 5.09 1.08
C LEU A 89 -0.85 4.05 2.02
N LEU A 90 -0.02 3.38 2.83
CA LEU A 90 -0.48 2.37 3.77
C LEU A 90 -1.41 2.96 4.85
N SER A 91 -1.14 4.17 5.35
CA SER A 91 -2.03 4.85 6.30
C SER A 91 -3.37 5.19 5.66
N LYS A 92 -3.37 5.76 4.44
CA LYS A 92 -4.59 6.05 3.69
C LYS A 92 -5.45 4.81 3.45
N GLU A 93 -4.85 3.70 3.02
CA GLU A 93 -5.59 2.45 2.82
C GLU A 93 -6.13 1.86 4.12
N ARG A 94 -5.41 2.00 5.23
CA ARG A 94 -5.89 1.57 6.55
C ARG A 94 -7.07 2.41 7.02
N GLU A 95 -7.03 3.72 6.82
CA GLU A 95 -8.14 4.62 7.15
C GLU A 95 -9.39 4.29 6.33
N ARG A 96 -9.24 4.08 5.01
CA ARG A 96 -10.35 3.65 4.14
C ARG A 96 -10.91 2.31 4.59
N ASN A 97 -10.07 1.33 4.90
CA ASN A 97 -10.53 0.05 5.41
C ASN A 97 -11.28 0.18 6.74
N ARG A 98 -10.85 1.08 7.63
CA ARG A 98 -11.56 1.35 8.88
C ARG A 98 -12.95 1.92 8.59
N GLN A 99 -13.06 2.94 7.76
CA GLN A 99 -14.34 3.54 7.36
C GLN A 99 -15.27 2.53 6.69
N LEU A 100 -14.73 1.68 5.80
CA LEU A 100 -15.51 0.62 5.15
C LEU A 100 -16.03 -0.41 6.15
N ARG A 101 -15.22 -0.79 7.15
CA ARG A 101 -15.66 -1.71 8.22
C ARG A 101 -16.78 -1.08 9.07
N GLU A 102 -16.63 0.17 9.46
CA GLU A 102 -17.66 0.92 10.21
C GLU A 102 -18.97 0.99 9.40
N LEU A 103 -18.89 1.28 8.09
CA LEU A 103 -20.04 1.28 7.19
C LEU A 103 -20.71 -0.10 7.10
N VAL A 104 -19.93 -1.16 6.90
CA VAL A 104 -20.46 -2.53 6.83
C VAL A 104 -21.16 -2.92 8.13
N GLU A 105 -20.56 -2.61 9.28
CA GLU A 105 -21.19 -2.87 10.58
C GLU A 105 -22.51 -2.12 10.71
N SER A 106 -22.55 -0.82 10.39
CA SER A 106 -23.78 -0.03 10.43
C SER A 106 -24.87 -0.61 9.53
N GLN A 107 -24.53 -0.97 8.29
CA GLN A 107 -25.47 -1.56 7.34
C GLN A 107 -25.99 -2.92 7.79
N LEU A 108 -25.13 -3.76 8.39
CA LEU A 108 -25.56 -5.04 8.96
C LEU A 108 -26.54 -4.84 10.12
N THR A 109 -26.32 -3.83 10.98
CA THR A 109 -27.29 -3.50 12.04
C THR A 109 -28.63 -3.03 11.49
N GLU A 110 -28.63 -2.27 10.40
CA GLU A 110 -29.87 -1.83 9.74
C GLU A 110 -30.60 -3.00 9.08
N ILE A 111 -29.88 -3.87 8.36
CA ILE A 111 -30.44 -5.06 7.71
C ILE A 111 -31.07 -5.99 8.75
N THR A 112 -30.38 -6.26 9.86
CA THR A 112 -30.92 -7.13 10.92
C THR A 112 -32.17 -6.53 11.58
N ARG A 113 -32.18 -5.21 11.81
CA ARG A 113 -33.36 -4.51 12.32
C ARG A 113 -34.54 -4.59 11.33
N LEU A 114 -34.29 -4.33 10.05
CA LEU A 114 -35.31 -4.42 9.00
C LEU A 114 -35.84 -5.85 8.85
N ALA A 115 -34.98 -6.85 8.94
CA ALA A 115 -35.38 -8.25 8.90
C ALA A 115 -36.32 -8.61 10.08
N SER A 116 -35.98 -8.18 11.29
CA SER A 116 -36.85 -8.39 12.47
C SER A 116 -38.22 -7.73 12.30
N VAL A 117 -38.26 -6.48 11.83
CA VAL A 117 -39.52 -5.78 11.57
C VAL A 117 -40.32 -6.48 10.48
N ASN A 118 -39.67 -6.88 9.38
CA ASN A 118 -40.33 -7.59 8.30
C ASN A 118 -40.92 -8.94 8.75
N GLU A 119 -40.22 -9.68 9.61
CA GLU A 119 -40.75 -10.92 10.17
C GLU A 119 -41.97 -10.67 11.07
N SER A 120 -41.95 -9.63 11.91
CA SER A 120 -43.12 -9.25 12.71
C SER A 120 -44.33 -8.89 11.84
N LEU A 121 -44.12 -8.08 10.80
CA LEU A 121 -45.17 -7.68 9.86
C LEU A 121 -45.71 -8.86 9.06
N ARG A 122 -44.85 -9.83 8.69
CA ARG A 122 -45.28 -11.06 8.03
C ARG A 122 -46.19 -11.89 8.93
N ALA A 123 -45.88 -11.99 10.22
CA ALA A 123 -46.73 -12.67 11.19
C ALA A 123 -48.09 -11.97 11.35
N GLU A 124 -48.09 -10.65 11.46
CA GLU A 124 -49.32 -9.85 11.53
C GLU A 124 -50.19 -9.99 10.27
N LEU A 125 -49.58 -9.91 9.09
CA LEU A 125 -50.27 -10.09 7.81
C LEU A 125 -50.84 -11.51 7.68
N ALA A 126 -50.11 -12.53 8.13
CA ALA A 126 -50.61 -13.91 8.13
C ALA A 126 -51.83 -14.07 9.05
N LEU A 127 -51.80 -13.48 10.25
CA LEU A 127 -52.95 -13.45 11.16
C LEU A 127 -54.14 -12.72 10.56
N GLN A 128 -53.94 -11.53 10.00
CA GLN A 128 -55.02 -10.75 9.38
C GLN A 128 -55.63 -11.49 8.19
N LYS A 129 -54.81 -12.14 7.35
CA LYS A 129 -55.30 -12.98 6.25
C LYS A 129 -56.10 -14.17 6.77
N ALA A 130 -55.64 -14.85 7.82
CA ALA A 130 -56.37 -15.98 8.42
C ALA A 130 -57.73 -15.55 9.02
N ILE A 131 -57.80 -14.35 9.61
CA ILE A 131 -59.06 -13.75 10.09
C ILE A 131 -59.98 -13.43 8.90
N ALA A 132 -59.46 -12.80 7.85
CA ALA A 132 -60.23 -12.44 6.66
C ALA A 132 -60.76 -13.66 5.89
N GLU A 133 -59.99 -14.74 5.85
CA GLU A 133 -60.39 -16.03 5.26
C GLU A 133 -61.35 -16.83 6.17
N GLY A 134 -61.71 -16.30 7.35
CA GLY A 134 -62.64 -16.95 8.29
C GLY A 134 -62.06 -18.17 9.01
N LYS A 135 -60.74 -18.40 8.93
CA LYS A 135 -60.05 -19.54 9.57
C LYS A 135 -59.80 -19.30 11.06
N VAL A 136 -59.83 -18.04 11.53
CA VAL A 136 -59.64 -17.65 12.94
C VAL A 136 -60.70 -16.62 13.34
N ALA A 137 -61.51 -16.94 14.35
CA ALA A 137 -62.49 -16.01 14.91
C ALA A 137 -61.89 -15.25 16.11
N GLN A 138 -61.95 -13.91 16.12
CA GLN A 138 -61.69 -13.14 17.34
C GLN A 138 -62.85 -13.38 18.33
N GLY A 139 -62.72 -14.41 19.16
CA GLY A 139 -63.66 -14.67 20.25
C GLY A 139 -63.47 -13.64 21.36
N ALA A 140 -64.55 -12.96 21.75
CA ALA A 140 -64.62 -12.20 23.01
C ALA A 140 -64.55 -13.21 24.18
N PHE A 141 -63.35 -13.63 24.55
CA PHE A 141 -63.15 -14.49 25.73
C PHE A 141 -63.63 -13.73 26.97
N GLY A 142 -64.65 -14.30 27.59
CA GLY A 142 -65.60 -13.60 28.45
C GLY A 142 -64.98 -12.96 29.70
N ARG A 143 -65.47 -11.76 30.01
CA ARG A 143 -65.43 -11.25 31.39
C ARG A 143 -66.31 -12.19 32.23
N LYS A 144 -65.71 -13.03 33.07
CA LYS A 144 -66.44 -13.68 34.17
C LYS A 144 -67.03 -12.58 35.05
N THR A 145 -68.33 -12.33 34.94
CA THR A 145 -69.08 -11.60 35.96
C THR A 145 -69.07 -12.46 37.21
N ALA A 146 -68.31 -12.04 38.23
CA ALA A 146 -68.39 -12.64 39.56
C ALA A 146 -69.81 -12.45 40.10
N GLY A 147 -70.57 -13.55 40.20
CA GLY A 147 -71.83 -13.56 40.95
C GLY A 147 -71.56 -13.43 42.46
N PRO A 148 -72.53 -12.90 43.24
CA PRO A 148 -72.31 -12.56 44.64
C PRO A 148 -72.12 -13.83 45.48
N GLY A 149 -71.03 -13.89 46.25
CA GLY A 149 -70.70 -15.02 47.11
C GLY A 149 -71.65 -15.15 48.32
N PRO A 150 -71.82 -16.37 48.86
CA PRO A 150 -72.71 -16.62 49.99
C PRO A 150 -71.98 -16.28 51.29
N ASN A 151 -72.23 -15.09 51.84
CA ASN A 151 -71.91 -14.73 53.23
C ASN A 151 -72.61 -13.40 53.59
N ALA A 152 -73.95 -13.40 53.51
CA ALA A 152 -74.77 -12.27 53.97
C ALA A 152 -75.82 -12.72 55.00
N GLU A 153 -75.49 -13.75 55.80
CA GLU A 153 -76.30 -14.19 56.94
C GLU A 153 -75.38 -14.38 58.15
N ALA A 154 -75.12 -13.29 58.88
CA ALA A 154 -74.87 -13.26 60.32
C ALA A 154 -74.27 -11.91 60.72
N GLU A 155 -75.12 -10.90 60.98
CA GLU A 155 -74.89 -9.86 62.00
C GLU A 155 -76.10 -8.93 62.05
N LYS A 156 -77.15 -9.36 62.75
CA LYS A 156 -78.13 -8.47 63.40
C LYS A 156 -78.68 -9.17 64.64
N LEU A 157 -78.04 -8.95 65.78
CA LEU A 157 -78.64 -8.86 67.11
C LEU A 157 -77.90 -7.77 67.88
#